data_AF-I6E5C4-F1
#
_entry.id   AF-I6E5C4-F1
#
_cell.length_a   1.000
_cell.length_b   1.000
_cell.length_c   1.000
_cell.angle_alpha   90.00
_cell.angle_beta   90.00
_cell.angle_gamma   90.00
#
_symmetry.space_group_name_H-M   'P 1'
#
loop_
_entity.id
_entity.type
_entity.pdbx_description
1 polymer ?
#
loop_
_entity_poly.entity_id
_entity_poly.type
_entity_poly.pdbx_seq_one_letter_code
_entity_poly.pdbx_strand_id
1 'polypeptide(L)'
;MTSALPKPWSEAVKRMNLRDWFSLWGPWHAVLKRTDADRWALAEEQKYEMLENEYPQRVADRLKASGLSGDADAEREAGAQVMRETEQQIYRQLTDEVLALRLSENGSQLHHS
;
A
#
# COMPACT_ATOMS: atom_id res chain seq x y z
N MET A 1 0.41 -34.06 13.44
CA MET A 1 0.79 -33.07 14.48
C MET A 1 0.95 -31.72 13.79
N THR A 2 -0.03 -30.83 13.91
CA THR A 2 0.04 -29.46 13.42
C THR A 2 0.86 -28.64 14.42
N SER A 3 2.09 -28.26 14.04
CA SER A 3 2.93 -27.38 14.84
C SER A 3 2.30 -25.99 14.85
N ALA A 4 1.77 -25.57 16.00
CA ALA A 4 1.33 -24.20 16.20
C ALA A 4 2.56 -23.31 16.38
N LEU A 5 2.56 -22.14 15.71
CA LEU A 5 3.65 -21.17 15.83
C LEU A 5 3.82 -20.70 17.28
N PRO A 6 5.06 -20.41 17.73
CA PRO A 6 5.28 -19.89 19.08
C PRO A 6 4.57 -18.55 19.28
N LYS A 7 4.02 -18.31 20.48
CA LYS A 7 3.20 -17.13 20.82
C LYS A 7 3.70 -15.77 20.26
N PRO A 8 4.99 -15.38 20.35
CA PRO A 8 5.45 -14.09 19.81
C PRO A 8 5.28 -13.96 18.30
N TRP A 9 5.40 -15.06 17.55
CA TRP A 9 5.19 -15.09 16.11
C TRP A 9 3.71 -15.00 15.75
N SER A 10 2.83 -15.60 16.55
CA SER A 10 1.37 -15.50 16.35
C SER A 10 0.84 -14.08 16.55
N GLU A 11 1.39 -13.32 17.50
CA GLU A 11 1.01 -11.93 17.73
C GLU A 11 1.61 -10.98 16.69
N ALA A 12 2.86 -11.23 16.24
CA ALA A 12 3.47 -10.47 15.15
C ALA A 12 2.70 -10.62 13.82
N VAL A 13 2.27 -11.85 13.49
CA VAL A 13 1.44 -12.12 12.29
C VAL A 13 0.06 -11.48 12.41
N LYS A 14 -0.56 -11.49 13.60
CA LYS A 14 -1.84 -10.79 13.84
C LYS A 14 -1.71 -9.26 13.73
N ARG A 15 -0.56 -8.69 14.07
CA ARG A 15 -0.27 -7.25 13.94
C ARG A 15 0.03 -6.83 12.51
N MET A 16 0.40 -7.77 11.65
CA MET A 16 0.57 -7.48 10.23
C MET A 16 -0.80 -7.20 9.63
N ASN A 17 -1.01 -5.98 9.14
CA ASN A 17 -2.24 -5.68 8.42
C ASN A 17 -2.20 -6.44 7.09
N LEU A 18 -2.89 -7.57 7.05
CA LEU A 18 -2.97 -8.45 5.87
C LEU A 18 -3.35 -7.66 4.62
N ARG A 19 -4.22 -6.65 4.76
CA ARG A 19 -4.70 -5.85 3.64
C ARG A 19 -3.64 -4.90 3.12
N ASP A 20 -2.83 -4.30 3.99
CA ASP A 20 -1.69 -3.47 3.60
C ASP A 20 -0.60 -4.30 2.93
N TRP A 21 -0.30 -5.46 3.50
CA TRP A 21 0.65 -6.40 2.90
C TRP A 21 0.17 -6.87 1.52
N PHE A 22 -1.10 -7.25 1.41
CA PHE A 22 -1.68 -7.74 0.16
C PHE A 22 -1.69 -6.67 -0.93
N SER A 23 -1.97 -5.41 -0.58
CA SER A 23 -1.95 -4.33 -1.56
C SER A 23 -0.56 -4.03 -2.13
N LEU A 24 0.52 -4.44 -1.46
CA LEU A 24 1.90 -4.31 -1.95
C LEU A 24 2.44 -5.60 -2.59
N TRP A 25 1.64 -6.66 -2.66
CA TRP A 25 2.11 -7.96 -3.11
C TRP A 25 2.25 -8.01 -4.64
N GLY A 26 3.46 -8.31 -5.14
CA GLY A 26 3.76 -8.31 -6.58
C GLY A 26 2.81 -9.15 -7.46
N PRO A 27 2.42 -10.36 -7.06
CA PRO A 27 1.39 -11.14 -7.77
C PRO A 27 0.02 -10.44 -7.83
N TRP A 28 -0.39 -9.73 -6.77
CA TRP A 28 -1.62 -8.95 -6.81
C TRP A 28 -1.52 -7.79 -7.80
N HIS A 29 -0.39 -7.06 -7.84
CA HIS A 29 -0.14 -6.05 -8.87
C HIS A 29 -0.19 -6.63 -10.28
N ALA A 30 0.34 -7.84 -10.49
CA ALA A 30 0.29 -8.50 -11.78
C ALA A 30 -1.15 -8.83 -12.22
N VAL A 31 -2.04 -9.17 -11.27
CA VAL A 31 -3.48 -9.32 -11.54
C VAL A 31 -4.08 -7.98 -11.92
N LEU A 32 -3.89 -6.93 -11.11
CA LEU A 32 -4.44 -5.59 -11.36
C LEU A 32 -4.05 -5.04 -12.74
N LYS A 33 -2.77 -5.16 -13.13
CA LYS A 33 -2.28 -4.74 -14.45
C LYS A 33 -2.99 -5.43 -15.61
N ARG A 34 -3.54 -6.63 -15.40
CA ARG A 34 -4.20 -7.44 -16.42
C ARG A 34 -5.72 -7.30 -16.42
N THR A 35 -6.33 -7.15 -15.25
CA THR A 35 -7.79 -7.16 -15.09
C THR A 35 -8.39 -5.77 -14.95
N ASP A 36 -7.61 -4.80 -14.46
CA ASP A 36 -8.05 -3.47 -14.07
C ASP A 36 -7.00 -2.41 -14.51
N ALA A 37 -6.52 -2.54 -15.75
CA ALA A 37 -5.40 -1.77 -16.29
C ALA A 37 -5.58 -0.25 -16.22
N ASP A 38 -6.78 0.27 -16.50
CA ASP A 38 -7.07 1.70 -16.44
C ASP A 38 -6.99 2.23 -15.01
N ARG A 39 -7.50 1.46 -14.03
CA ARG A 39 -7.41 1.81 -12.61
C ARG A 39 -5.97 1.73 -12.11
N TRP A 40 -5.21 0.76 -12.60
CA TRP A 40 -3.76 0.68 -12.34
C TRP A 40 -3.03 1.91 -12.89
N ALA A 41 -3.32 2.34 -14.12
CA ALA A 41 -2.71 3.52 -14.72
C ALA A 41 -3.04 4.79 -13.91
N LEU A 42 -4.31 4.97 -13.50
CA LEU A 42 -4.71 6.09 -12.66
C LEU A 42 -3.98 6.11 -11.31
N ALA A 43 -3.81 4.94 -10.68
CA ALA A 43 -3.06 4.84 -9.43
C ALA A 43 -1.58 5.20 -9.61
N GLU A 44 -0.95 4.81 -10.73
CA GLU A 44 0.42 5.24 -11.06
C GLU A 44 0.49 6.74 -11.29
N GLU A 45 -0.46 7.33 -12.01
CA GLU A 45 -0.53 8.80 -12.20
C GLU A 45 -0.66 9.54 -10.87
N GLN A 46 -1.56 9.11 -9.99
CA GLN A 46 -1.69 9.65 -8.64
C GLN A 46 -0.39 9.56 -7.84
N LYS A 47 0.35 8.45 -7.99
CA LYS A 47 1.65 8.29 -7.33
C LYS A 47 2.64 9.33 -7.83
N TYR A 48 2.74 9.53 -9.15
CA TYR A 48 3.62 10.55 -9.71
C TYR A 48 3.22 11.96 -9.28
N GLU A 49 1.93 12.28 -9.26
CA GLU A 49 1.42 13.57 -8.82
C GLU A 49 1.77 13.85 -7.35
N MET A 50 1.59 12.88 -6.45
CA MET A 50 1.98 13.02 -5.05
C MET A 50 3.50 13.16 -4.88
N LEU A 51 4.29 12.45 -5.70
CA LEU A 51 5.74 12.55 -5.68
C LEU A 51 6.26 13.90 -6.20
N GLU A 52 5.55 14.53 -7.12
CA GLU A 52 5.90 15.86 -7.61
C GLU A 52 5.47 16.96 -6.64
N ASN A 53 4.23 16.89 -6.13
CA ASN A 53 3.60 17.99 -5.42
C ASN A 53 3.82 17.96 -3.90
N GLU A 54 3.83 16.77 -3.29
CA GLU A 54 3.81 16.64 -1.82
C GLU A 54 5.10 16.09 -1.25
N TYR A 55 5.83 15.25 -1.99
CA TYR A 55 6.99 14.53 -1.47
C TYR A 55 8.06 15.44 -0.86
N PRO A 56 8.51 16.55 -1.49
CA PRO A 56 9.53 17.41 -0.89
C PRO A 56 9.09 17.98 0.47
N GLN A 57 7.83 18.41 0.56
CA GLN A 57 7.27 18.98 1.79
C GLN A 57 7.14 17.90 2.88
N ARG A 58 6.64 16.70 2.54
CA ARG A 58 6.49 15.59 3.49
C ARG A 58 7.84 15.11 4.04
N VAL A 59 8.89 15.08 3.21
CA VAL A 59 10.25 14.77 3.66
C VAL A 59 10.77 15.86 4.61
N ALA A 60 10.61 17.13 4.24
CA ALA A 60 11.03 18.26 5.08
C ALA A 60 10.32 18.27 6.44
N ASP A 61 9.00 18.05 6.48
CA ASP A 61 8.22 18.01 7.71
C ASP A 61 8.66 16.86 8.62
N ARG A 62 8.95 15.69 8.05
CA ARG A 62 9.47 14.54 8.80
C ARG A 62 10.84 14.81 9.40
N LEU A 63 11.77 15.38 8.63
CA LEU A 63 13.11 15.74 9.10
C LEU A 63 13.07 16.82 10.19
N LYS A 64 12.19 17.80 10.03
CA LYS A 64 11.97 18.84 11.02
C LYS A 64 11.39 18.26 12.31
N ALA A 65 10.44 17.33 12.21
CA ALA A 65 9.84 16.66 13.37
C ALA A 65 10.84 15.77 14.13
N SER A 66 11.81 15.18 13.44
CA SER A 66 12.88 14.38 14.07
C SER A 66 14.08 15.21 14.52
N GLY A 67 14.19 16.48 14.12
CA GLY A 67 15.33 17.34 14.41
C GLY A 67 16.61 16.93 13.66
N LEU A 68 16.48 16.21 12.54
CA LEU A 68 17.58 15.62 11.77
C LEU A 68 17.83 16.33 10.42
N SER A 69 17.35 17.57 10.25
CA SER A 69 17.59 18.34 9.03
C SER A 69 19.10 18.54 8.80
N GLY A 70 19.57 18.24 7.58
CA GLY A 70 20.99 18.34 7.20
C GLY A 70 21.82 17.08 7.45
N ASP A 71 21.23 16.02 8.03
CA ASP A 71 21.84 14.69 8.06
C ASP A 71 21.47 13.92 6.78
N ALA A 72 22.48 13.60 5.97
CA ALA A 72 22.29 13.00 4.64
C ALA A 72 21.69 11.58 4.70
N ASP A 73 21.97 10.81 5.76
CA ASP A 73 21.41 9.47 5.92
C ASP A 73 19.96 9.56 6.43
N ALA A 74 19.66 10.51 7.32
CA ALA A 74 18.30 10.81 7.73
C ALA A 74 17.44 11.30 6.57
N GLU A 75 17.98 12.15 5.69
CA GLU A 75 17.31 12.59 4.47
C GLU A 75 16.96 11.43 3.54
N ARG A 76 17.91 10.50 3.34
CA ARG A 76 17.68 9.30 2.52
C ARG A 76 16.60 8.41 3.12
N GLU A 77 16.65 8.15 4.43
CA GLU A 77 15.65 7.31 5.09
C GLU A 77 14.27 7.98 5.12
N ALA A 78 14.20 9.28 5.41
CA ALA A 78 12.95 10.04 5.38
C ALA A 78 12.31 9.99 3.98
N GLY A 79 13.10 10.16 2.92
CA GLY A 79 12.65 10.01 1.54
C GLY A 79 12.10 8.61 1.24
N ALA A 80 12.86 7.57 1.58
CA ALA A 80 12.44 6.18 1.39
C ALA A 80 11.15 5.87 2.16
N GLN A 81 10.99 6.42 3.36
CA GLN A 81 9.80 6.23 4.16
C GLN A 81 8.58 6.94 3.56
N VAL A 82 8.72 8.20 3.11
CA VAL A 82 7.62 8.92 2.44
C VAL A 82 7.20 8.18 1.16
N MET A 83 8.16 7.67 0.37
CA MET A 83 7.86 6.85 -0.81
C MET A 83 7.03 5.61 -0.45
N ARG A 84 7.49 4.82 0.53
CA ARG A 84 6.77 3.61 0.98
C ARG A 84 5.36 3.92 1.48
N GLU A 85 5.19 5.03 2.21
CA GLU A 85 3.88 5.44 2.73
C GLU A 85 2.93 5.89 1.62
N THR A 86 3.43 6.64 0.64
CA THR A 86 2.64 7.04 -0.54
C THR A 86 2.20 5.83 -1.36
N GLU A 87 3.12 4.92 -1.67
CA GLU A 87 2.79 3.67 -2.39
C GLU A 87 1.77 2.83 -1.60
N GLN A 88 1.98 2.66 -0.30
CA GLN A 88 1.06 1.91 0.55
C GLN A 88 -0.35 2.52 0.52
N GLN A 89 -0.47 3.84 0.64
CA GLN A 89 -1.76 4.53 0.62
C GLN A 89 -2.50 4.30 -0.71
N ILE A 90 -1.82 4.53 -1.83
CA ILE A 90 -2.41 4.46 -3.17
C ILE A 90 -2.80 3.02 -3.51
N TYR A 91 -1.90 2.06 -3.34
CA TYR A 91 -2.21 0.68 -3.70
C TYR A 91 -3.23 0.06 -2.75
N ARG A 92 -3.27 0.48 -1.49
CA ARG A 92 -4.31 0.08 -0.54
C ARG A 92 -5.68 0.55 -1.00
N GLN A 93 -5.80 1.82 -1.40
CA GLN A 93 -7.03 2.36 -1.95
C GLN A 93 -7.47 1.59 -3.21
N LEU A 94 -6.57 1.41 -4.18
CA LEU A 94 -6.86 0.65 -5.41
C LEU A 94 -7.34 -0.77 -5.11
N THR A 95 -6.68 -1.44 -4.15
CA THR A 95 -7.04 -2.78 -3.73
C THR A 95 -8.43 -2.82 -3.11
N ASP A 96 -8.75 -1.86 -2.25
CA ASP A 96 -10.04 -1.78 -1.57
C ASP A 96 -11.18 -1.54 -2.57
N GLU A 97 -10.97 -0.65 -3.56
CA GLU A 97 -11.92 -0.39 -4.64
C GLU A 97 -12.17 -1.62 -5.53
N VAL A 98 -11.11 -2.28 -6.01
CA VAL A 98 -11.23 -3.44 -6.89
C VAL A 98 -11.90 -4.61 -6.17
N LEU A 99 -11.53 -4.88 -4.92
CA LEU A 99 -12.15 -5.96 -4.14
C LEU A 99 -13.64 -5.68 -3.87
N ALA A 100 -14.02 -4.43 -3.59
CA ALA A 100 -15.42 -4.06 -3.38
C ALA A 100 -16.27 -4.32 -4.63
N LEU A 101 -15.75 -4.01 -5.82
CA LEU A 101 -16.43 -4.27 -7.10
C LEU A 101 -16.66 -5.77 -7.33
N ARG A 102 -15.61 -6.59 -7.16
CA ARG A 102 -15.70 -8.04 -7.35
C ARG A 102 -16.67 -8.71 -6.37
N LEU A 103 -16.70 -8.24 -5.12
CA LEU A 103 -17.67 -8.74 -4.13
C LEU A 103 -19.11 -8.40 -4.53
N SER A 104 -19.36 -7.20 -5.06
CA SER A 104 -20.68 -6.78 -5.55
C SER A 104 -21.13 -7.57 -6.79
N GLU A 105 -20.20 -7.79 -7.73
CA GLU A 105 -20.46 -8.59 -8.94
C GLU A 105 -20.84 -10.03 -8.58
N ASN A 106 -20.08 -10.66 -7.68
CA ASN A 106 -20.34 -12.04 -7.24
C ASN A 106 -21.66 -12.18 -6.49
N GLY A 107 -22.03 -11.19 -5.64
CA GLY A 107 -23.33 -11.19 -4.97
C GLY A 107 -24.50 -11.10 -5.95
N SER A 108 -24.35 -10.32 -7.02
CA SER A 108 -25.38 -10.15 -8.05
C SER A 108 -25.57 -11.42 -8.89
N GLN A 109 -24.50 -12.16 -9.19
CA GLN A 109 -24.58 -13.42 -9.95
C GLN A 109 -25.33 -14.53 -9.19
N LEU A 110 -25.24 -14.56 -7.85
CA LEU A 110 -25.92 -15.57 -7.02
C LEU A 110 -27.44 -15.36 -6.93
N HIS A 111 -27.95 -14.15 -7.19
CA HIS A 111 -29.38 -13.86 -7.19
C HIS A 111 -30.08 -14.11 -8.54
N HIS A 112 -29.32 -14.45 -9.59
CA HIS A 112 -29.83 -14.70 -10.94
C HIS A 112 -29.78 -16.18 -11.36
N SER A 113 -29.55 -17.11 -10.43
CA SER A 113 -29.66 -18.57 -10.63
C SER A 113 -30.83 -19.14 -9.83
#